data_AF-A0A9N9PGQ6-F1
#
_entry.id   AF-A0A9N9PGQ6-F1
#
_cell.length_a   1.000
_cell.length_b   1.000
_cell.length_c   1.000
_cell.angle_alpha   90.00
_cell.angle_beta   90.00
_cell.angle_gamma   90.00
#
_symmetry.space_group_name_H-M   'P 1'
#
loop_
_entity.id
_entity.type
_entity.pdbx_description
1 polymer ?
#
loop_
_entity_poly.entity_id
_entity_poly.type
_entity_poly.pdbx_seq_one_letter_code
_entity_poly.pdbx_strand_id
1 'polypeptide(L)' 'ADKENYINYYNTILERNLLSDNGTMVADNVLMEGYVSQLTKDLSQISPILQPMIKHLRLFNEHVANDQRTTQ' A
#
# COMPACT_ATOMS: atom_id res chain seq x y z
N ALA A 1 -2.29 -11.28 3.79
CA ALA A 1 -3.20 -10.12 3.94
C ALA A 1 -3.49 -9.57 2.56
N ASP A 2 -4.74 -9.17 2.36
CA ASP A 2 -5.31 -8.72 1.10
C ASP A 2 -4.88 -7.27 0.83
N LYS A 3 -4.18 -7.06 -0.29
CA LYS A 3 -3.59 -5.76 -0.65
C LYS A 3 -4.65 -4.66 -0.81
N GLU A 4 -5.86 -5.05 -1.21
CA GLU A 4 -7.03 -4.20 -1.34
C GLU A 4 -7.42 -3.54 -0.02
N ASN A 5 -7.12 -4.19 1.11
CA ASN A 5 -7.46 -3.71 2.45
C ASN A 5 -6.29 -3.08 3.21
N TYR A 6 -5.11 -2.93 2.60
CA TYR A 6 -3.93 -2.38 3.30
C TYR A 6 -4.18 -1.00 3.91
N ILE A 7 -4.89 -0.10 3.21
CA ILE A 7 -5.26 1.22 3.73
C ILE A 7 -6.17 1.06 4.97
N ASN A 8 -7.13 0.15 4.93
CA ASN A 8 -8.05 -0.11 6.04
C ASN A 8 -7.30 -0.65 7.26
N TYR A 9 -6.37 -1.59 7.07
CA TYR A 9 -5.56 -2.12 8.17
C TYR A 9 -4.69 -1.02 8.80
N TYR A 10 -3.99 -0.25 7.97
CA TYR A 10 -3.14 0.85 8.39
C TYR A 10 -3.93 1.90 9.21
N ASN A 11 -5.08 2.35 8.69
CA ASN A 11 -5.94 3.31 9.39
C ASN A 11 -6.51 2.72 10.68
N THR A 12 -6.97 1.46 10.67
CA THR A 12 -7.50 0.79 11.86
C THR A 12 -6.46 0.73 12.97
N ILE A 13 -5.21 0.42 12.64
CA ILE A 13 -4.12 0.34 13.62
C ILE A 13 -3.85 1.71 14.24
N LEU A 14 -3.75 2.77 13.42
CA LEU A 14 -3.45 4.12 13.90
C LEU A 14 -4.63 4.77 14.64
N GLU A 15 -5.84 4.72 14.10
CA GLU A 15 -7.02 5.38 14.67
C GLU A 15 -7.46 4.76 16.00
N ARG A 16 -7.16 3.47 16.19
CA ARG A 16 -7.51 2.75 17.43
C ARG A 16 -6.34 2.64 18.41
N ASN A 17 -5.21 3.31 18.14
CA ASN A 17 -4.00 3.26 18.96
C ASN A 17 -3.55 1.81 19.28
N LEU A 18 -3.59 0.94 18.26
CA LEU A 18 -3.19 -0.47 18.41
C LEU A 18 -1.68 -0.69 18.28
N LEU A 19 -0.94 0.37 17.94
CA LEU A 19 0.51 0.39 17.85
C LEU A 19 1.05 1.16 19.07
N SER A 20 2.12 0.66 19.67
CA SER A 20 2.85 1.39 20.72
C SER A 20 3.45 2.70 20.16
N ASP A 21 3.78 3.67 21.01
CA ASP A 21 4.30 4.99 20.63
C ASP A 21 5.51 4.95 19.67
N ASN A 22 6.33 3.89 19.72
CA ASN A 22 7.47 3.66 18.81
C ASN A 22 7.36 2.32 18.07
N GLY A 23 6.14 1.81 17.92
CA GLY A 23 5.90 0.56 17.21
C GLY A 23 6.14 0.75 15.71
N THR A 24 6.50 -0.35 15.04
CA THR A 24 6.77 -0.37 13.60
C THR A 24 5.73 -1.23 12.91
N MET A 25 5.13 -0.70 11.84
CA MET A 25 4.34 -1.49 10.90
C MET A 25 5.20 -1.82 9.69
N VAL A 26 5.13 -3.07 9.22
CA VAL A 26 5.83 -3.51 8.00
C VAL A 26 4.78 -3.99 6.99
N ALA A 27 4.76 -3.34 5.83
CA ALA A 27 3.88 -3.70 4.72
C ALA A 27 4.69 -4.43 3.63
N ASP A 28 4.35 -5.71 3.39
CA ASP A 28 5.07 -6.52 2.40
C ASP A 28 4.52 -6.34 0.97
N ASN A 29 5.43 -6.49 -0.01
CA ASN A 29 5.24 -6.41 -1.46
C ASN A 29 4.68 -5.08 -1.99
N VAL A 30 4.96 -3.96 -1.30
CA VAL A 30 4.47 -2.62 -1.69
C VAL A 30 4.92 -2.16 -3.07
N LEU A 31 5.97 -2.76 -3.63
CA LEU A 31 6.45 -2.47 -5.00
C LEU A 31 5.88 -3.41 -6.07
N MET A 32 5.36 -4.59 -5.68
CA MET A 32 4.88 -5.65 -6.59
C MET A 32 5.79 -5.87 -7.79
N GLU A 33 7.00 -6.39 -7.57
CA GLU A 33 8.01 -6.61 -8.65
C GLU A 33 8.35 -5.36 -9.47
N GLY A 34 8.06 -4.16 -8.94
CA GLY A 34 8.24 -2.89 -9.64
C GLY A 34 7.07 -2.48 -10.53
N TYR A 35 5.96 -3.23 -10.61
CA TYR A 35 4.80 -2.85 -11.41
C TYR A 35 4.13 -1.56 -10.95
N VAL A 36 4.22 -1.23 -9.65
CA VAL A 36 3.61 0.00 -9.09
C VAL A 36 4.20 1.26 -9.72
N SER A 37 5.50 1.27 -10.05
CA SER A 37 6.17 2.41 -10.71
C SER A 37 5.96 2.44 -12.23
N GLN A 38 5.46 1.34 -12.81
CA GLN A 38 5.31 1.16 -14.26
C GLN A 38 3.91 1.47 -14.78
N LEU A 39 2.95 1.86 -13.93
CA LEU A 39 1.55 2.15 -14.32
C LEU A 39 1.37 3.31 -15.32
N THR A 40 2.43 4.10 -15.58
CA THR A 40 2.48 5.09 -16.68
C THR A 40 2.83 4.46 -18.03
N LYS A 41 3.34 3.23 -18.02
CA LYS A 41 3.65 2.39 -19.18
C LYS A 41 2.49 1.42 -19.36
N ASP A 42 2.16 1.20 -20.62
CA ASP A 42 1.03 0.39 -21.08
C ASP A 42 0.76 -0.86 -20.22
N LEU A 43 -0.38 -0.87 -19.54
CA LEU A 43 -0.85 -1.97 -18.69
C LEU A 43 -1.32 -3.18 -19.49
N SER A 44 -1.37 -3.11 -20.82
CA SER A 44 -1.75 -4.22 -21.69
C SER A 44 -0.91 -5.47 -21.46
N GLN A 45 0.34 -5.31 -20.99
CA GLN A 45 1.27 -6.40 -20.70
C GLN A 45 1.08 -7.01 -19.31
N ILE A 46 0.28 -6.38 -18.45
CA ILE A 46 0.01 -6.84 -17.09
C ILE A 46 -1.29 -7.65 -17.08
N SER A 47 -1.23 -8.84 -16.50
CA SER A 47 -2.40 -9.70 -16.29
C SER A 47 -3.58 -8.89 -15.71
N PRO A 48 -4.79 -8.98 -16.28
CA PRO A 48 -5.99 -8.32 -15.77
C PRO A 48 -6.27 -8.61 -14.30
N ILE A 49 -5.83 -9.77 -13.80
CA ILE A 49 -5.96 -10.18 -12.40
C ILE A 49 -5.07 -9.34 -11.48
N LEU A 50 -3.88 -8.93 -11.94
CA LEU A 50 -2.92 -8.16 -11.15
C LEU A 50 -3.20 -6.65 -11.16
N GLN A 51 -3.84 -6.14 -12.21
CA GLN A 51 -4.08 -4.69 -12.36
C GLN A 51 -4.83 -4.06 -11.16
N PRO A 52 -5.92 -4.66 -10.64
CA PRO A 52 -6.59 -4.13 -9.44
C PRO A 52 -5.65 -4.10 -8.25
N MET A 53 -4.87 -5.16 -8.04
CA MET A 53 -3.94 -5.27 -6.91
C MET A 53 -2.85 -4.19 -6.96
N ILE A 54 -2.25 -3.97 -8.13
CA ILE A 54 -1.22 -2.94 -8.34
C ILE A 54 -1.82 -1.54 -8.11
N LYS A 55 -3.06 -1.30 -8.57
CA LYS A 55 -3.76 -0.03 -8.30
C LYS A 55 -3.95 0.22 -6.80
N HIS A 56 -4.39 -0.78 -6.05
CA HIS A 56 -4.55 -0.64 -4.59
C HIS A 56 -3.21 -0.40 -3.89
N LEU A 57 -2.15 -1.09 -4.31
CA LEU A 57 -0.80 -0.86 -3.77
C LEU A 57 -0.27 0.54 -4.06
N ARG A 58 -0.55 1.10 -5.24
CA ARG A 58 -0.19 2.49 -5.53
C ARG A 58 -0.93 3.45 -4.59
N LEU A 59 -2.25 3.29 -4.47
CA LEU A 59 -3.06 4.11 -3.56
C LEU A 59 -2.59 3.98 -2.12
N PHE A 60 -2.22 2.79 -1.68
CA PHE A 60 -1.65 2.55 -0.36
C PHE A 60 -0.32 3.31 -0.18
N ASN A 61 0.61 3.20 -1.13
CA ASN A 61 1.90 3.89 -1.07
C ASN A 61 1.73 5.41 -1.05
N GLU A 62 0.83 5.94 -1.89
CA GLU A 62 0.47 7.38 -1.89
C GLU A 62 -0.16 7.80 -0.55
N HIS A 63 -1.04 6.98 0.02
CA HIS A 63 -1.68 7.25 1.31
C HIS A 63 -0.65 7.33 2.43
N VAL A 64 0.26 6.36 2.54
CA VAL A 64 1.32 6.34 3.56
C VAL A 64 2.29 7.50 3.37
N ALA A 65 2.72 7.78 2.14
CA ALA A 65 3.67 8.86 1.85
C ALA A 65 3.14 10.26 2.21
N ASN A 66 1.82 10.45 2.19
CA ASN A 66 1.18 11.73 2.52
C ASN A 66 0.68 11.81 3.98
N ASP A 67 0.80 10.73 4.76
CA ASP A 67 0.27 10.68 6.12
C ASP A 67 1.32 11.10 7.17
N GLN A 68 1.07 12.25 7.80
CA GLN A 68 1.94 12.85 8.81
C GLN A 68 1.98 12.11 10.16
N ARG A 69 1.12 11.08 10.36
CA ARG A 69 1.12 10.26 11.58
C ARG A 69 2.28 9.27 11.64
N THR A 70 2.95 9.00 10.52
CA THR A 70 4.04 8.02 10.42
C THR A 70 5.26 8.58 9.71
N THR A 71 6.37 7.85 9.79
CA THR A 71 7.61 8.12 9.04
C THR A 71 7.97 6.86 8.24
N GLN A 72 8.67 7.03 7.11
CA GLN A 72 9.07 5.95 6.21
C GLN A 72 10.59 5.77 6.17
#